data_AF-A0A227J2P4-F1
#
_entry.id   AF-A0A227J2P4-F1
#
_cell.length_a   1.000
_cell.length_b   1.000
_cell.length_c   1.000
_cell.angle_alpha   90.00
_cell.angle_beta   90.00
_cell.angle_gamma   90.00
#
_symmetry.space_group_name_H-M   'P 1'
#
loop_
_entity.id
_entity.type
_entity.pdbx_description
1 polymer ?
#
loop_
_entity_poly.entity_id
_entity_poly.type
_entity_poly.pdbx_seq_one_letter_code
_entity_poly.pdbx_strand_id
1 'polypeptide(L)'
;MTTSTTSSVRGVRIHNPLNIRIAGNAWKGKVTPSRDKAFETFKAPEWGFRAGAILLRNYQQRHELHTLTEIIHRFAPPNENHTANYA
;
A
#
# COMPACT_ATOMS: atom_id res chain seq x y z
N MET A 1 3.37 32.92 1.90
CA MET A 1 2.66 31.85 2.60
C MET A 1 2.44 30.71 1.61
N THR A 2 3.17 29.61 1.72
CA THR A 2 3.03 28.46 0.82
C THR A 2 1.81 27.64 1.26
N THR A 3 0.73 27.72 0.50
CA THR A 3 -0.46 26.88 0.69
C THR A 3 -0.10 25.45 0.31
N SER A 4 0.33 24.65 1.29
CA SER A 4 0.47 23.21 1.13
C SER A 4 -0.93 22.61 1.02
N THR A 5 -1.38 22.37 -0.22
CA THR A 5 -2.64 21.67 -0.51
C THR A 5 -2.54 20.26 0.08
N THR A 6 -3.07 20.06 1.27
CA THR A 6 -3.22 18.72 1.85
C THR A 6 -4.14 17.92 0.93
N SER A 7 -3.57 17.09 0.08
CA SER A 7 -4.31 16.15 -0.78
C SER A 7 -5.37 15.44 0.07
N SER A 8 -6.64 15.49 -0.35
CA SER A 8 -7.75 14.82 0.36
C SER A 8 -7.59 13.29 0.32
N VAL A 9 -6.82 12.76 -0.63
CA VAL A 9 -6.61 11.33 -0.83
C VAL A 9 -5.83 10.76 0.35
N ARG A 10 -6.44 9.77 1.04
CA ARG A 10 -5.90 9.10 2.24
C ARG A 10 -4.47 8.62 2.03
N GLY A 11 -4.21 7.87 0.96
CA GLY A 11 -2.90 7.28 0.67
C GLY A 11 -1.79 8.32 0.56
N VAL A 12 -2.09 9.52 0.06
CA VAL A 12 -1.14 10.63 0.01
C VAL A 12 -0.87 11.18 1.42
N ARG A 13 -1.91 11.43 2.21
CA ARG A 13 -1.79 11.95 3.59
C ARG A 13 -0.97 11.04 4.51
N ILE A 14 -1.15 9.73 4.37
CA ILE A 14 -0.49 8.73 5.23
C ILE A 14 0.75 8.10 4.59
N HIS A 15 1.13 8.58 3.40
CA HIS A 15 2.28 8.10 2.63
C HIS A 15 2.20 6.58 2.35
N ASN A 16 1.00 6.05 2.10
CA ASN A 16 0.73 4.63 1.86
C ASN A 16 -0.06 4.46 0.55
N PRO A 17 0.62 4.40 -0.60
CA PRO A 17 -0.04 4.36 -1.91
C PRO A 17 -0.76 3.03 -2.20
N LEU A 18 -0.41 1.94 -1.49
CA LEU A 18 -0.98 0.61 -1.71
C LEU A 18 -1.96 0.16 -0.62
N ASN A 19 -2.45 1.08 0.22
CA ASN A 19 -3.39 0.75 1.31
C ASN A 19 -2.91 -0.44 2.18
N ILE A 20 -1.61 -0.51 2.49
CA ILE A 20 -1.04 -1.57 3.34
C ILE A 20 -1.68 -1.46 4.73
N ARG A 21 -2.33 -2.53 5.19
CA ARG A 21 -2.98 -2.58 6.51
C ARG A 21 -1.96 -2.70 7.64
N ILE A 22 -2.31 -2.13 8.80
CA ILE A 22 -1.50 -2.25 10.03
C ILE A 22 -1.32 -3.72 10.37
N ALA A 23 -0.05 -4.12 10.51
CA ALA A 23 0.34 -5.47 10.91
C ALA A 23 1.64 -5.45 11.72
N GLY A 24 2.09 -6.61 12.19
CA GLY A 24 3.38 -6.80 12.89
C GLY A 24 4.63 -6.61 12.01
N ASN A 25 4.49 -6.07 10.79
CA ASN A 25 5.60 -5.87 9.88
C ASN A 25 6.47 -4.67 10.30
N ALA A 26 7.79 -4.88 10.34
CA ALA A 26 8.79 -3.86 10.67
C ALA A 26 9.23 -3.07 9.43
N TRP A 27 8.30 -2.34 8.80
CA TRP A 27 8.63 -1.56 7.60
C TRP A 27 9.60 -0.41 7.91
N LYS A 28 10.61 -0.22 7.04
CA LYS A 28 11.47 0.97 7.10
C LYS A 28 10.62 2.23 6.89
N GLY A 29 10.81 3.22 7.75
CA GLY A 29 10.07 4.48 7.69
C GLY A 29 8.62 4.40 8.20
N LYS A 30 8.19 3.28 8.82
CA LYS A 30 6.91 3.18 9.53
C LYS A 30 6.81 4.20 10.66
N VAL A 31 5.61 4.71 10.88
CA VAL A 31 5.23 5.56 12.01
C VAL A 31 4.42 4.71 13.01
N THR A 32 4.82 4.75 14.28
CA THR A 32 4.18 4.00 15.37
C THR A 32 3.86 4.96 16.53
N PRO A 33 2.58 5.08 16.96
CA PRO A 33 1.40 4.49 16.32
C PRO A 33 1.15 5.07 14.93
N SER A 34 0.48 4.32 14.05
CA SER A 34 0.06 4.86 12.74
C SER A 34 -0.90 6.04 12.92
N ARG A 35 -0.87 6.97 11.96
CA ARG A 35 -1.77 8.15 11.95
C ARG A 35 -3.18 7.78 11.46
N ASP A 36 -3.32 6.64 10.78
CA ASP A 36 -4.59 6.03 10.39
C ASP A 36 -4.94 4.86 11.32
N LYS A 37 -6.25 4.58 11.47
CA LYS A 37 -6.75 3.52 12.36
C LYS A 37 -6.58 2.11 11.80
N ALA A 38 -6.53 1.95 10.47
CA ALA A 38 -6.52 0.66 9.80
C ALA A 38 -5.28 0.43 8.92
N PHE A 39 -4.64 1.52 8.47
CA PHE A 39 -3.57 1.47 7.48
C PHE A 39 -2.22 1.92 8.04
N GLU A 40 -1.16 1.27 7.59
CA GLU A 40 0.21 1.66 7.89
C GLU A 40 0.43 3.10 7.45
N THR A 41 1.17 3.83 8.27
CA THR A 41 1.57 5.21 7.98
C THR A 41 3.08 5.29 7.86
N PHE A 42 3.56 6.01 6.84
CA PHE A 42 4.99 6.17 6.60
C PHE A 42 5.45 7.61 6.84
N LYS A 43 6.72 7.80 7.19
CA LYS A 43 7.32 9.10 7.50
C LYS A 43 7.34 10.02 6.27
N ALA A 44 7.50 9.46 5.07
CA ALA A 44 7.53 10.16 3.79
C ALA A 44 7.09 9.21 2.65
N PRO A 45 6.63 9.72 1.48
CA PRO A 45 6.05 8.92 0.40
C PRO A 45 6.93 7.77 -0.11
N GLU A 46 8.23 7.98 -0.15
CA GLU A 46 9.24 7.05 -0.69
C GLU A 46 9.28 5.75 0.13
N TRP A 47 9.02 5.84 1.44
CA TRP A 47 8.91 4.68 2.32
C TRP A 47 7.66 3.84 2.02
N GLY A 48 6.54 4.49 1.68
CA GLY A 48 5.32 3.81 1.24
C GLY A 48 5.49 3.10 -0.10
N PHE A 49 6.10 3.77 -1.08
CA PHE A 49 6.43 3.16 -2.36
C PHE A 49 7.41 1.99 -2.20
N ARG A 50 8.43 2.14 -1.36
CA ARG A 50 9.36 1.05 -1.02
C ARG A 50 8.63 -0.16 -0.43
N ALA A 51 7.75 0.06 0.55
CA ALA A 51 6.96 -1.01 1.16
C ALA A 51 6.06 -1.70 0.12
N GLY A 52 5.44 -0.92 -0.77
CA GLY A 52 4.64 -1.45 -1.87
C GLY A 52 5.44 -2.30 -2.86
N ALA A 53 6.62 -1.84 -3.27
CA ALA A 53 7.50 -2.61 -4.15
C ALA A 53 7.93 -3.95 -3.51
N ILE A 54 8.24 -3.94 -2.21
CA ILE A 54 8.55 -5.18 -1.46
C ILE A 54 7.33 -6.10 -1.42
N LEU A 55 6.13 -5.57 -1.21
CA LEU A 55 4.89 -6.36 -1.17
C LEU A 55 4.63 -7.05 -2.51
N LEU A 56 4.68 -6.31 -3.62
CA LEU A 56 4.47 -6.85 -4.97
C LEU A 56 5.54 -7.88 -5.33
N ARG A 57 6.81 -7.62 -4.98
CA ARG A 57 7.89 -8.60 -5.15
C ARG A 57 7.63 -9.87 -4.35
N ASN A 58 7.14 -9.76 -3.12
CA ASN A 58 6.79 -10.92 -2.31
C ASN A 58 5.62 -11.71 -2.90
N TYR A 59 4.65 -11.06 -3.55
CA TYR A 59 3.59 -11.74 -4.29
C TYR A 59 4.16 -12.64 -5.38
N GLN A 60 5.08 -12.10 -6.19
CA GLN A 60 5.76 -12.90 -7.20
C GLN A 60 6.62 -14.02 -6.60
N GLN A 61 7.46 -13.72 -5.59
CA GLN A 61 8.46 -14.67 -5.11
C GLN A 61 7.93 -15.74 -4.15
N ARG A 62 6.89 -15.42 -3.36
CA ARG A 62 6.38 -16.33 -2.32
C ARG A 62 5.08 -17.00 -2.70
N HIS A 63 4.38 -16.46 -3.69
CA HIS A 63 3.10 -17.00 -4.17
C HIS A 63 3.15 -17.36 -5.66
N GLU A 64 4.33 -17.26 -6.28
CA GLU A 64 4.57 -17.67 -7.67
C GLU A 64 3.60 -17.01 -8.67
N LEU A 65 3.27 -15.74 -8.41
CA LEU A 65 2.38 -14.94 -9.26
C LEU A 65 3.22 -14.23 -10.31
N HIS A 66 3.02 -14.61 -11.58
CA HIS A 66 3.89 -14.19 -12.69
C HIS A 66 3.21 -13.25 -13.67
N THR A 67 1.89 -13.05 -13.54
CA THR A 67 1.11 -12.16 -14.39
C THR A 67 0.56 -10.97 -13.60
N LEU A 68 0.25 -9.88 -14.30
CA LEU A 68 -0.43 -8.73 -13.70
C LEU A 68 -1.79 -9.13 -13.13
N THR A 69 -2.56 -9.94 -13.86
CA THR A 69 -3.86 -10.45 -13.43
C THR A 69 -3.74 -11.17 -12.07
N GLU A 70 -2.80 -12.10 -11.92
CA GLU A 70 -2.59 -12.82 -10.65
C GLU A 70 -2.21 -11.87 -9.50
N ILE A 71 -1.28 -10.94 -9.75
CA ILE A 71 -0.84 -9.96 -8.75
C ILE A 71 -2.01 -9.06 -8.33
N ILE A 72 -2.82 -8.59 -9.29
CA ILE A 72 -4.00 -7.74 -9.05
C ILE A 72 -5.07 -8.52 -8.28
N HIS A 73 -5.32 -9.79 -8.64
CA HIS A 73 -6.27 -10.65 -7.92
C HIS A 73 -5.88 -10.89 -6.47
N ARG A 74 -4.58 -10.94 -6.16
CA ARG A 74 -4.11 -11.01 -4.77
C ARG A 74 -4.20 -9.66 -4.06
N PHE A 75 -3.86 -8.58 -4.75
CA PHE A 75 -3.88 -7.23 -4.20
C PHE A 75 -5.29 -6.73 -3.89
N ALA A 76 -6.25 -7.01 -4.78
CA ALA A 76 -7.65 -6.64 -4.68
C ALA A 76 -8.52 -7.89 -4.95
N PRO A 77 -8.75 -8.76 -3.97
CA PRO A 77 -9.52 -9.97 -4.14
C PRO A 77 -10.98 -9.71 -4.59
N PRO A 78 -11.55 -10.58 -5.44
CA PRO A 78 -12.86 -10.36 -6.07
C PRO A 78 -14.06 -10.48 -5.10
N ASN A 79 -13.86 -11.06 -3.91
CA ASN A 79 -14.88 -11.07 -2.86
C ASN A 79 -15.06 -9.69 -2.20
N GLU A 80 -14.09 -8.79 -2.34
CA GLU A 80 -14.11 -7.44 -1.77
C GLU A 80 -14.13 -6.34 -2.84
N ASN A 81 -13.78 -6.67 -4.09
CA ASN A 81 -13.56 -5.70 -5.17
C ASN A 81 -14.11 -6.20 -6.51
N HIS A 82 -14.41 -5.27 -7.42
CA HIS A 82 -14.65 -5.59 -8.83
C HIS A 82 -13.30 -5.77 -9.56
N THR A 83 -12.52 -6.78 -9.17
CA THR A 83 -11.12 -6.97 -9.59
C THR A 83 -10.89 -6.97 -11.10
N ALA A 84 -11.85 -7.49 -11.86
CA ALA A 84 -11.78 -7.53 -13.31
C ALA A 84 -11.65 -6.13 -13.95
N ASN A 85 -12.04 -5.05 -13.26
CA ASN A 85 -11.90 -3.69 -13.76
C ASN A 85 -10.48 -3.13 -13.65
N TYR A 86 -9.55 -3.86 -13.02
CA TYR A 86 -8.18 -3.42 -12.76
C TYR A 86 -7.12 -4.10 -13.64
N ALA A 87 -7.49 -5.20 -14.32
CA ALA A 87 -6.58 -6.08 -15.07
C ALA A 87 -6.76 -5.95 -16.58
#